data_AF-A0A163AWW0-F1
#
_entry.id   AF-A0A163AWW0-F1
#
_cell.length_a   1.000
_cell.length_b   1.000
_cell.length_c   1.000
_cell.angle_alpha   90.00
_cell.angle_beta   90.00
_cell.angle_gamma   90.00
#
_symmetry.space_group_name_H-M   'P 1'
#
loop_
_entity.id
_entity.type
_entity.pdbx_description
1 polymer ?
#
loop_
_entity_poly.entity_id
_entity_poly.type
_entity_poly.pdbx_seq_one_letter_code
_entity_poly.pdbx_strand_id
1 'polypeptide(L)'
;MGNSSSRHTASNQTTFELGSTIPNNIYPHSKQDYDNNILKQLILNRRLGPFYKGQVEPQMSPRGSVECPICFLYYPSDINYTRCCDQPICTECFLHIKPTPDTSQASCPYCVQDTFGIIYNSWHINKNTEIQHTTFGQSPTRKRRCAIEPASPSVVLVGHLRLPKRQFNTNEIRQRSYSDRDTVDLESWMVRQAVRQSMNEYRRSNRIKLEESPGVLV
;
A
#
# COMPACT_ATOMS: atom_id res chain seq x y z
N MET A 1 57.98 -5.57 -0.07
CA MET A 1 57.30 -6.02 -1.29
C MET A 1 55.87 -6.43 -0.92
N GLY A 2 54.92 -5.49 -0.98
CA GLY A 2 53.50 -5.78 -0.75
C GLY A 2 52.77 -5.72 -2.08
N ASN A 3 52.17 -6.82 -2.51
CA ASN A 3 51.41 -6.89 -3.76
C ASN A 3 49.92 -6.97 -3.42
N SER A 4 49.24 -5.83 -3.47
CA SER A 4 47.78 -5.76 -3.35
C SER A 4 47.16 -5.98 -4.72
N SER A 5 46.86 -7.23 -5.05
CA SER A 5 46.02 -7.56 -6.20
C SER A 5 44.62 -6.99 -5.96
N SER A 6 44.27 -5.93 -6.68
CA SER A 6 42.93 -5.38 -6.79
C SER A 6 42.00 -6.46 -7.34
N ARG A 7 41.26 -7.13 -6.45
CA ARG A 7 40.10 -7.94 -6.82
C ARG A 7 39.07 -6.98 -7.39
N HIS A 8 39.01 -6.90 -8.73
CA HIS A 8 37.82 -6.46 -9.43
C HIS A 8 36.69 -7.38 -8.98
N THR A 9 35.88 -6.91 -8.05
CA THR A 9 34.57 -7.49 -7.75
C THR A 9 33.77 -7.43 -9.04
N ALA A 10 33.61 -8.58 -9.66
CA ALA A 10 32.74 -8.78 -10.80
C ALA A 10 31.35 -8.24 -10.43
N SER A 11 31.02 -7.06 -10.96
CA SER A 11 29.66 -6.55 -10.98
C SER A 11 28.88 -7.46 -11.91
N ASN A 12 28.30 -8.53 -11.37
CA ASN A 12 27.23 -9.26 -12.03
C ASN A 12 26.01 -8.33 -12.09
N GLN A 13 26.02 -7.43 -13.09
CA GLN A 13 24.87 -6.71 -13.58
C GLN A 13 23.93 -7.71 -14.25
N THR A 14 23.07 -8.33 -13.44
CA THR A 14 21.77 -8.89 -13.89
C THR A 14 20.64 -7.98 -13.41
N THR A 15 20.80 -6.68 -13.68
CA THR A 15 19.79 -5.65 -13.48
C THR A 15 18.78 -5.67 -14.62
N PHE A 16 17.78 -6.57 -14.60
CA PHE A 16 16.55 -6.31 -15.39
C PHE A 16 15.30 -7.15 -15.07
N GLU A 17 15.38 -8.28 -14.37
CA GLU A 17 14.32 -9.29 -14.59
C GLU A 17 13.05 -9.19 -13.72
N LEU A 18 13.00 -8.45 -12.58
CA LEU A 18 11.79 -8.54 -11.72
C LEU A 18 11.24 -7.30 -11.03
N GLY A 19 11.70 -6.09 -11.34
CA GLY A 19 11.27 -4.89 -10.61
C GLY A 19 11.40 -5.06 -9.08
N SER A 20 10.65 -4.27 -8.31
CA SER A 20 10.62 -4.36 -6.84
C SER A 20 9.22 -4.76 -6.35
N THR A 21 9.11 -5.28 -5.13
CA THR A 21 7.82 -5.39 -4.40
C THR A 21 7.53 -4.14 -3.56
N ILE A 22 8.43 -3.16 -3.60
CA ILE A 22 8.37 -1.91 -2.87
C ILE A 22 8.08 -0.77 -3.87
N PRO A 23 7.11 0.12 -3.61
CA PRO A 23 6.79 1.25 -4.49
C PRO A 23 7.95 2.25 -4.57
N ASN A 24 8.07 2.96 -5.71
CA ASN A 24 9.06 4.05 -5.87
C ASN A 24 8.57 5.39 -5.29
N ASN A 25 7.36 5.42 -4.74
CA ASN A 25 6.78 6.58 -4.05
C ASN A 25 6.57 7.80 -4.96
N ILE A 26 6.06 7.59 -6.17
CA ILE A 26 5.75 8.66 -7.15
C ILE A 26 4.68 9.63 -6.60
N TYR A 27 3.87 9.19 -5.64
CA TYR A 27 2.82 9.98 -5.01
C TYR A 27 2.99 10.03 -3.47
N PRO A 28 3.95 10.81 -2.94
CA PRO A 28 4.35 10.76 -1.53
C PRO A 28 3.27 11.21 -0.54
N HIS A 29 2.33 12.03 -0.99
CA HIS A 29 1.26 12.58 -0.14
C HIS A 29 -0.05 11.79 -0.24
N SER A 30 -0.10 10.74 -1.06
CA SER A 30 -1.31 9.95 -1.28
C SER A 30 -1.50 8.90 -0.20
N LYS A 31 -2.71 8.86 0.38
CA LYS A 31 -3.07 7.82 1.36
C LYS A 31 -3.13 6.45 0.68
N GLN A 32 -2.19 5.58 1.05
CA GLN A 32 -2.17 4.17 0.68
C GLN A 32 -3.26 3.42 1.48
N ASP A 33 -4.09 2.67 0.77
CA ASP A 33 -5.24 1.94 1.33
C ASP A 33 -5.37 0.51 0.76
N TYR A 34 -4.34 0.05 0.04
CA TYR A 34 -4.23 -1.32 -0.42
C TYR A 34 -3.56 -2.20 0.64
N ASP A 35 -3.90 -3.47 0.65
CA ASP A 35 -3.28 -4.46 1.51
C ASP A 35 -1.92 -4.91 0.93
N ASN A 36 -0.85 -4.68 1.69
CA ASN A 36 0.51 -5.01 1.27
C ASN A 36 0.75 -6.51 1.08
N ASN A 37 0.05 -7.37 1.82
CA ASN A 37 0.18 -8.82 1.67
C ASN A 37 -0.49 -9.27 0.38
N ILE A 38 -1.71 -8.80 0.10
CA ILE A 38 -2.40 -9.10 -1.17
C ILE A 38 -1.58 -8.58 -2.36
N LEU A 39 -1.08 -7.35 -2.27
CA LEU A 39 -0.22 -6.75 -3.29
C LEU A 39 1.01 -7.62 -3.57
N LYS A 40 1.76 -7.99 -2.52
CA LYS A 40 2.93 -8.87 -2.64
C LYS A 40 2.57 -10.21 -3.28
N GLN A 41 1.48 -10.83 -2.84
CA GLN A 41 1.02 -12.11 -3.41
C GLN A 41 0.66 -12.00 -4.89
N LEU A 42 -0.01 -10.92 -5.31
CA LEU A 42 -0.34 -10.70 -6.72
C LEU A 42 0.91 -10.51 -7.59
N ILE A 43 1.94 -9.83 -7.07
CA ILE A 43 3.22 -9.66 -7.77
C ILE A 43 3.96 -11.00 -7.87
N LEU A 44 4.08 -11.74 -6.75
CA LEU A 44 4.77 -13.04 -6.71
C LEU A 44 4.09 -14.07 -7.62
N ASN A 45 2.76 -14.08 -7.64
CA ASN A 45 1.96 -14.95 -8.51
C ASN A 45 1.84 -14.44 -9.95
N ARG A 46 2.56 -13.37 -10.33
CA ARG A 46 2.56 -12.80 -11.69
C ARG A 46 1.17 -12.44 -12.21
N ARG A 47 0.29 -12.00 -11.31
CA ARG A 47 -1.02 -11.43 -11.67
C ARG A 47 -0.98 -9.91 -11.72
N LEU A 48 0.01 -9.31 -11.08
CA LEU A 48 0.28 -7.88 -11.08
C LEU A 48 1.76 -7.65 -11.38
N GLY A 49 2.06 -6.63 -12.16
CA GLY A 49 3.43 -6.24 -12.46
C GLY A 49 4.17 -5.74 -11.21
N PRO A 50 5.47 -6.04 -11.09
CA PRO A 50 6.28 -5.48 -10.03
C PRO A 50 6.41 -3.96 -10.19
N PHE A 51 6.94 -3.30 -9.17
CA PHE A 51 7.32 -1.90 -9.23
C PHE A 51 8.59 -1.75 -10.06
N TYR A 52 8.42 -1.47 -11.35
CA TYR A 52 9.51 -1.04 -12.21
C TYR A 52 9.90 0.41 -11.91
N LYS A 53 11.19 0.73 -12.02
CA LYS A 53 11.67 2.11 -11.88
C LYS A 53 11.42 2.87 -13.17
N GLY A 54 10.52 3.86 -13.13
CA GLY A 54 10.20 4.71 -14.27
C GLY A 54 11.38 5.57 -14.70
N GLN A 55 11.45 5.87 -16.00
CA GLN A 55 12.49 6.69 -16.63
C GLN A 55 11.86 7.88 -17.33
N VAL A 56 12.53 9.02 -17.34
CA VAL A 56 12.05 10.22 -18.06
C VAL A 56 12.22 10.11 -19.57
N GLU A 57 13.16 9.28 -20.01
CA GLU A 57 13.44 9.01 -21.42
C GLU A 57 13.23 7.53 -21.75
N PRO A 58 12.88 7.21 -23.00
CA PRO A 58 12.81 5.82 -23.47
C PRO A 58 14.17 5.16 -23.32
N GLN A 59 14.23 4.04 -22.59
CA GLN A 59 15.44 3.24 -22.48
C GLN A 59 15.47 2.19 -23.59
N MET A 60 16.67 1.90 -24.10
CA MET A 60 16.91 0.80 -25.04
C MET A 60 16.80 -0.54 -24.31
N SER A 61 15.58 -0.92 -23.96
CA SER A 61 15.24 -2.22 -23.38
C SER A 61 15.16 -3.26 -24.50
N PRO A 62 15.67 -4.50 -24.32
CA PRO A 62 15.52 -5.57 -25.32
C PRO A 62 14.05 -5.85 -25.70
N ARG A 63 13.12 -5.43 -24.86
CA ARG A 63 11.68 -5.67 -24.96
C ARG A 63 10.92 -4.39 -25.33
N GLY A 64 11.65 -3.32 -25.64
CA GLY A 64 11.13 -1.97 -25.79
C GLY A 64 10.71 -1.34 -24.45
N SER A 65 10.36 -0.07 -24.53
CA SER A 65 9.74 0.66 -23.43
C SER A 65 8.42 1.27 -23.88
N VAL A 66 7.47 1.33 -22.97
CA VAL A 66 6.18 2.00 -23.17
C VAL A 66 6.02 3.09 -22.12
N GLU A 67 5.30 4.14 -22.47
CA GLU A 67 4.96 5.23 -21.55
C GLU A 67 3.69 4.88 -20.77
N CYS A 68 3.65 5.20 -19.48
CA CYS A 68 2.40 5.19 -18.72
C CYS A 68 1.70 6.55 -18.85
N PRO A 69 0.50 6.66 -19.47
CA PRO A 69 -0.14 7.96 -19.73
C PRO A 69 -0.63 8.72 -18.50
N ILE A 70 -0.51 8.13 -17.30
CA ILE A 70 -0.91 8.78 -16.03
C ILE A 70 0.29 9.51 -15.40
N CYS A 71 1.47 8.92 -15.40
CA CYS A 71 2.67 9.52 -14.79
C CYS A 71 3.73 9.96 -15.80
N PHE A 72 3.53 9.71 -17.10
CA PHE A 72 4.41 10.12 -18.20
C PHE A 72 5.85 9.59 -18.09
N LEU A 73 6.05 8.50 -17.34
CA LEU A 73 7.33 7.81 -17.24
C LEU A 73 7.36 6.59 -18.17
N TYR A 74 8.54 6.29 -18.69
CA TYR A 74 8.83 5.11 -19.49
C TYR A 74 9.15 3.91 -18.60
N TYR A 75 8.54 2.78 -18.94
CA TYR A 75 8.70 1.50 -18.27
C TYR A 75 8.93 0.38 -19.30
N PRO A 76 9.43 -0.80 -18.89
CA PRO A 76 9.48 -1.97 -19.75
C PRO A 76 8.11 -2.31 -20.38
N SER A 77 8.07 -2.80 -21.61
CA SER A 77 6.81 -3.07 -22.33
C SER A 77 5.90 -4.13 -21.66
N ASP A 78 6.38 -4.88 -20.67
CA ASP A 78 5.62 -5.84 -19.85
C ASP A 78 4.94 -5.25 -18.62
N ILE A 79 4.74 -3.95 -18.51
CA ILE A 79 3.92 -3.44 -17.41
C ILE A 79 2.45 -3.92 -17.52
N ASN A 80 1.63 -3.49 -16.56
CA ASN A 80 0.21 -3.82 -16.56
C ASN A 80 -0.51 -3.16 -17.74
N TYR A 81 -1.52 -3.84 -18.28
CA TYR A 81 -2.41 -3.29 -19.31
C TYR A 81 -3.85 -3.30 -18.83
N THR A 82 -4.62 -2.29 -19.19
CA THR A 82 -6.05 -2.23 -18.81
C THR A 82 -6.85 -3.33 -19.49
N ARG A 83 -7.76 -3.98 -18.76
CA ARG A 83 -8.60 -5.04 -19.32
C ARG A 83 -9.54 -4.57 -20.45
N CYS A 84 -9.93 -3.28 -20.48
CA CYS A 84 -10.94 -2.76 -21.43
C CYS A 84 -10.37 -2.32 -22.78
N CYS A 85 -9.26 -1.59 -22.75
CA CYS A 85 -8.78 -0.82 -23.89
C CYS A 85 -7.29 -0.98 -24.14
N ASP A 86 -6.66 -1.92 -23.44
CA ASP A 86 -5.28 -2.30 -23.65
C ASP A 86 -4.26 -1.15 -23.52
N GLN A 87 -4.54 -0.21 -22.62
CA GLN A 87 -3.63 0.89 -22.33
C GLN A 87 -2.62 0.51 -21.24
N PRO A 88 -1.34 0.89 -21.38
CA PRO A 88 -0.32 0.63 -20.38
C PRO A 88 -0.57 1.42 -19.08
N ILE A 89 -0.27 0.81 -17.94
CA ILE A 89 -0.34 1.46 -16.62
C ILE A 89 0.69 0.88 -15.66
N CYS A 90 1.50 1.74 -15.03
CA CYS A 90 2.46 1.29 -14.05
C CYS A 90 1.74 0.86 -12.75
N THR A 91 2.38 0.00 -11.96
CA THR A 91 1.78 -0.55 -10.73
C THR A 91 1.42 0.55 -9.74
N GLU A 92 2.23 1.60 -9.59
CA GLU A 92 1.91 2.72 -8.70
C GLU A 92 0.66 3.48 -9.14
N CYS A 93 0.54 3.82 -10.43
CA CYS A 93 -0.65 4.50 -10.93
C CYS A 93 -1.91 3.65 -10.75
N PHE A 94 -1.82 2.34 -10.98
CA PHE A 94 -2.94 1.43 -10.73
C PHE A 94 -3.38 1.43 -9.25
N LEU A 95 -2.43 1.40 -8.31
CA LEU A 95 -2.72 1.43 -6.87
C LEU A 95 -3.37 2.74 -6.40
N HIS A 96 -3.15 3.84 -7.12
CA HIS A 96 -3.73 5.14 -6.78
C HIS A 96 -5.16 5.33 -7.30
N ILE A 97 -5.62 4.48 -8.21
CA ILE A 97 -7.00 4.52 -8.68
C ILE A 97 -7.92 4.05 -7.55
N LYS A 98 -8.89 4.88 -7.19
CA LYS A 98 -9.84 4.64 -6.12
C LYS A 98 -11.21 4.24 -6.70
N PRO A 99 -11.94 3.34 -6.04
CA PRO A 99 -13.34 3.14 -6.35
C PRO A 99 -14.16 4.40 -6.09
N THR A 100 -15.24 4.56 -6.84
CA THR A 100 -16.26 5.57 -6.54
C THR A 100 -17.01 5.21 -5.24
N PRO A 101 -17.50 6.20 -4.47
CA PRO A 101 -18.22 5.94 -3.23
C PRO A 101 -19.53 5.19 -3.47
N ASP A 102 -20.20 5.43 -4.60
CA ASP A 102 -21.55 4.92 -4.87
C ASP A 102 -21.54 3.46 -5.31
N THR A 103 -20.70 3.11 -6.29
CA THR A 103 -20.68 1.74 -6.84
C THR A 103 -19.65 0.85 -6.18
N SER A 104 -18.76 1.42 -5.35
CA SER A 104 -17.56 0.73 -4.82
C SER A 104 -16.69 0.11 -5.93
N GLN A 105 -16.86 0.57 -7.17
CA GLN A 105 -16.07 0.20 -8.34
C GLN A 105 -15.36 1.43 -8.90
N ALA A 106 -14.18 1.22 -9.48
CA ALA A 106 -13.49 2.23 -10.25
C ALA A 106 -13.89 2.09 -11.73
N SER A 107 -13.93 3.20 -12.46
CA SER A 107 -14.04 3.20 -13.93
C SER A 107 -12.64 3.43 -14.53
N CYS A 108 -12.43 2.96 -15.76
CA CYS A 108 -11.14 3.07 -16.42
C CYS A 108 -10.79 4.54 -16.70
N PRO A 109 -9.58 5.03 -16.35
CA PRO A 109 -9.19 6.41 -16.59
C PRO A 109 -9.05 6.76 -18.08
N TYR A 110 -9.00 5.77 -18.97
CA TYR A 110 -8.80 5.97 -20.41
C TYR A 110 -10.08 5.77 -21.23
N CYS A 111 -10.82 4.70 -20.95
CA CYS A 111 -11.97 4.26 -21.74
C CYS A 111 -13.32 4.47 -21.02
N VAL A 112 -13.29 4.86 -19.75
CA VAL A 112 -14.46 5.06 -18.87
C VAL A 112 -15.29 3.79 -18.60
N GLN A 113 -14.85 2.61 -19.07
CA GLN A 113 -15.53 1.35 -18.74
C GLN A 113 -15.50 1.09 -17.23
N ASP A 114 -16.65 0.70 -16.68
CA ASP A 114 -16.82 0.33 -15.27
C ASP A 114 -16.05 -0.93 -14.87
N THR A 115 -16.02 -1.23 -13.57
CA THR A 115 -15.32 -2.39 -13.00
C THR A 115 -13.87 -2.47 -13.50
N PHE A 116 -13.12 -1.38 -13.32
CA PHE A 116 -11.77 -1.23 -13.81
C PHE A 116 -10.80 -2.26 -13.19
N GLY A 117 -9.92 -2.77 -14.04
CA GLY A 117 -8.88 -3.71 -13.68
C GLY A 117 -7.80 -3.81 -14.75
N ILE A 118 -6.75 -4.53 -14.40
CA ILE A 118 -5.58 -4.74 -15.24
C ILE A 118 -5.34 -6.21 -15.49
N ILE A 119 -4.48 -6.47 -16.46
CA ILE A 119 -3.91 -7.77 -16.76
C ILE A 119 -2.39 -7.57 -16.85
N TYR A 120 -1.65 -8.50 -16.27
CA TYR A 120 -0.19 -8.54 -16.35
C TYR A 120 0.23 -9.81 -17.07
N ASN A 121 0.83 -9.64 -18.25
CA ASN A 121 1.36 -10.75 -19.03
C ASN A 121 2.87 -10.81 -18.81
N SER A 122 3.30 -11.62 -17.85
CA SER A 122 4.73 -11.87 -17.66
C SER A 122 5.27 -12.70 -18.83
N TRP A 123 6.37 -12.26 -19.45
CA TRP A 123 7.01 -12.99 -20.57
C TRP A 123 7.33 -14.44 -20.25
N HIS A 124 7.59 -14.75 -18.98
CA HIS A 124 7.93 -16.10 -18.51
C HIS A 124 6.74 -17.07 -18.55
N ILE A 125 5.50 -16.58 -18.64
CA ILE A 125 4.30 -17.42 -18.67
C ILE A 125 3.95 -17.87 -20.10
N ASN A 126 4.50 -17.20 -21.13
CA ASN A 126 3.92 -17.28 -22.46
C ASN A 126 4.91 -17.64 -23.59
N LYS A 127 5.63 -18.76 -23.44
CA LYS A 127 6.36 -19.38 -24.57
C LYS A 127 5.45 -20.11 -25.57
N ASN A 128 4.14 -20.21 -25.33
CA ASN A 128 3.21 -20.96 -26.19
C ASN A 128 2.18 -20.11 -26.95
N THR A 129 2.19 -18.78 -26.84
CA THR A 129 1.47 -17.92 -27.79
C THR A 129 2.47 -17.01 -28.48
N GLU A 130 2.82 -17.41 -29.70
CA GLU A 130 3.46 -16.65 -30.78
C GLU A 130 3.49 -15.12 -30.54
N ILE A 131 4.65 -14.64 -30.11
CA ILE A 131 4.92 -13.20 -30.00
C ILE A 131 5.11 -12.68 -31.42
N GLN A 132 4.09 -12.05 -31.99
CA GLN A 132 4.24 -11.25 -33.20
C GLN A 132 4.95 -9.93 -32.84
N HIS A 133 6.27 -9.93 -32.96
CA HIS A 133 7.08 -8.72 -32.99
C HIS A 133 6.68 -7.92 -34.25
N THR A 134 5.94 -6.82 -34.09
CA THR A 134 5.69 -5.90 -35.20
C THR A 134 6.92 -5.01 -35.39
N THR A 135 7.73 -5.35 -36.39
CA THR A 135 8.66 -4.43 -37.05
C THR A 135 7.87 -3.23 -37.59
N PHE A 136 8.47 -2.03 -37.49
CA PHE A 136 7.91 -0.77 -37.97
C PHE A 136 7.35 -0.88 -39.39
N GLY A 137 6.09 -0.45 -39.56
CA GLY A 137 5.51 -0.16 -40.87
C GLY A 137 4.62 -1.25 -41.46
N GLN A 138 3.39 -1.37 -40.95
CA GLN A 138 2.14 -1.47 -41.73
C GLN A 138 0.97 -1.76 -40.78
N SER A 139 -0.04 -0.90 -40.81
CA SER A 139 -1.31 -1.10 -40.13
C SER A 139 -2.24 -1.92 -41.03
N PRO A 140 -2.86 -2.99 -40.52
CA PRO A 140 -4.22 -3.29 -40.92
C PRO A 140 -5.04 -3.53 -39.66
N THR A 141 -5.94 -2.58 -39.34
CA THR A 141 -7.05 -2.74 -38.39
C THR A 141 -6.72 -3.64 -37.18
N ARG A 142 -5.90 -3.15 -36.24
CA ARG A 142 -5.72 -3.82 -34.95
C ARG A 142 -7.12 -4.01 -34.37
N LYS A 143 -7.71 -5.21 -34.47
CA LYS A 143 -8.93 -5.55 -33.76
C LYS A 143 -8.61 -5.22 -32.32
N ARG A 144 -9.23 -4.16 -31.77
CA ARG A 144 -9.13 -3.84 -30.34
C ARG A 144 -9.32 -5.18 -29.64
N ARG A 145 -8.34 -5.62 -28.84
CA ARG A 145 -8.55 -6.81 -28.02
C ARG A 145 -9.89 -6.60 -27.31
N CYS A 146 -10.82 -7.54 -27.49
CA CYS A 146 -12.11 -7.45 -26.83
C CYS A 146 -11.87 -7.26 -25.33
N ALA A 147 -12.67 -6.40 -24.70
CA ALA A 147 -12.57 -6.17 -23.27
C ALA A 147 -12.64 -7.51 -22.54
N ILE A 148 -11.65 -7.80 -21.71
CA ILE A 148 -11.62 -9.05 -20.95
C ILE A 148 -12.58 -8.90 -19.77
N GLU A 149 -13.37 -9.95 -19.53
CA GLU A 149 -14.41 -9.96 -18.51
C GLU A 149 -13.82 -9.70 -17.11
N PRO A 150 -14.47 -8.86 -16.28
CA PRO A 150 -14.01 -8.59 -14.92
C PRO A 150 -13.81 -9.83 -14.05
N ALA A 151 -14.61 -10.88 -14.29
CA ALA A 151 -14.58 -12.13 -13.54
C ALA A 151 -13.44 -13.08 -13.97
N SER A 152 -12.69 -12.76 -15.04
CA SER A 152 -11.59 -13.59 -15.51
C SER A 152 -10.49 -13.73 -14.44
N PRO A 153 -9.92 -14.94 -14.23
CA PRO A 153 -8.85 -15.15 -13.24
C PRO A 153 -7.58 -14.35 -13.56
N SER A 154 -7.37 -13.97 -14.82
CA SER A 154 -6.23 -13.15 -15.25
C SER A 154 -6.38 -11.66 -14.91
N VAL A 155 -7.57 -11.23 -14.48
CA VAL A 155 -7.87 -9.82 -14.18
C VAL A 155 -7.65 -9.52 -12.70
N VAL A 156 -6.94 -8.42 -12.45
CA VAL A 156 -6.80 -7.83 -11.11
C VAL A 156 -7.62 -6.54 -11.08
N LEU A 157 -8.72 -6.57 -10.32
CA LEU A 157 -9.58 -5.41 -10.10
C LEU A 157 -9.01 -4.51 -9.00
N VAL A 158 -9.39 -3.23 -9.03
CA VAL A 158 -9.05 -2.25 -7.97
C VAL A 158 -9.53 -2.71 -6.59
N GLY A 159 -10.67 -3.40 -6.52
CA GLY A 159 -11.24 -3.95 -5.29
C GLY A 159 -10.49 -5.15 -4.74
N HIS A 160 -9.79 -5.94 -5.57
CA HIS A 160 -9.05 -7.12 -5.07
C HIS A 160 -7.92 -6.74 -4.10
N LEU A 161 -7.36 -5.53 -4.25
CA LEU A 161 -6.26 -5.03 -3.44
C LEU A 161 -6.71 -4.42 -2.11
N ARG A 162 -8.01 -4.14 -1.96
CA ARG A 162 -8.55 -3.44 -0.80
C ARG A 162 -9.48 -4.39 -0.09
N LEU A 163 -9.14 -4.77 1.13
CA LEU A 163 -10.10 -5.46 1.98
C LEU A 163 -11.38 -4.62 2.07
N PRO A 164 -12.57 -5.23 2.08
CA PRO A 164 -13.78 -4.51 2.43
C PRO A 164 -13.47 -3.81 3.74
N LYS A 165 -13.60 -2.48 3.78
CA LYS A 165 -13.59 -1.78 5.05
C LYS A 165 -14.69 -2.45 5.84
N ARG A 166 -14.33 -3.24 6.87
CA ARG A 166 -15.28 -3.63 7.92
C ARG A 166 -15.99 -2.33 8.22
N GLN A 167 -17.30 -2.28 7.98
CA GLN A 167 -18.09 -1.13 8.43
C GLN A 167 -17.84 -1.12 9.93
N PHE A 168 -16.90 -0.30 10.38
CA PHE A 168 -16.75 -0.01 11.78
C PHE A 168 -18.03 0.74 12.08
N ASN A 169 -19.00 -0.01 12.60
CA ASN A 169 -20.18 0.55 13.21
C ASN A 169 -19.62 1.58 14.18
N THR A 170 -19.90 2.87 13.99
CA THR A 170 -19.35 3.96 14.80
C THR A 170 -19.64 3.76 16.29
N ASN A 171 -20.60 2.88 16.60
CA ASN A 171 -20.93 2.37 17.92
C ASN A 171 -19.85 1.47 18.54
N GLU A 172 -19.11 0.67 17.75
CA GLU A 172 -18.03 -0.19 18.27
C GLU A 172 -16.75 0.59 18.60
N ILE A 173 -16.42 1.66 17.87
CA ILE A 173 -15.29 2.53 18.25
C ILE A 173 -15.59 3.23 19.59
N ARG A 174 -16.85 3.63 19.82
CA ARG A 174 -17.29 4.20 21.10
C ARG A 174 -17.21 3.18 22.24
N GLN A 175 -17.61 1.92 21.99
CA GLN A 175 -17.52 0.86 22.99
C GLN A 175 -16.07 0.43 23.28
N ARG A 176 -15.21 0.37 22.27
CA ARG A 176 -13.79 0.00 22.45
C ARG A 176 -12.97 1.09 23.12
N SER A 177 -13.33 2.35 22.90
CA SER A 177 -12.79 3.49 23.66
C SER A 177 -13.25 3.54 25.12
N TYR A 178 -14.32 2.81 25.47
CA TYR A 178 -14.82 2.69 26.84
C TYR A 178 -14.14 1.52 27.57
N SER A 179 -13.86 0.40 26.90
CA SER A 179 -13.28 -0.79 27.54
C SER A 179 -11.75 -0.76 27.75
N ASP A 180 -10.98 0.02 26.97
CA ASP A 180 -9.51 0.07 27.07
C ASP A 180 -8.98 1.20 27.99
N ARG A 181 -9.85 2.00 28.60
CA ARG A 181 -9.46 3.08 29.55
C ARG A 181 -9.58 2.71 31.03
N ASP A 182 -10.34 1.67 31.38
CA ASP A 182 -10.72 1.44 32.79
C ASP A 182 -9.66 0.68 33.61
N THR A 183 -8.71 -0.04 33.00
CA THR A 183 -7.66 -0.73 33.77
C THR A 183 -6.54 0.19 34.21
N VAL A 184 -6.21 1.23 33.45
CA VAL A 184 -5.14 2.17 33.79
C VAL A 184 -5.64 3.30 34.70
N ASP A 185 -6.94 3.63 34.66
CA ASP A 185 -7.52 4.71 35.48
C ASP A 185 -8.00 4.26 36.87
N LEU A 186 -8.39 2.97 37.06
CA LEU A 186 -8.78 2.49 38.38
C LEU A 186 -7.58 2.42 39.33
N GLU A 187 -6.42 1.93 38.89
CA GLU A 187 -5.22 1.96 39.71
C GLU A 187 -4.77 3.40 40.01
N SER A 188 -4.81 4.30 39.02
CA SER A 188 -4.44 5.70 39.21
C SER A 188 -5.41 6.45 40.15
N TRP A 189 -6.72 6.15 40.07
CA TRP A 189 -7.72 6.69 40.97
C TRP A 189 -7.59 6.13 42.39
N MET A 190 -7.35 4.81 42.52
CA MET A 190 -7.12 4.18 43.82
C MET A 190 -5.86 4.74 44.50
N VAL A 191 -4.79 4.98 43.74
CA VAL A 191 -3.58 5.66 44.24
C VAL A 191 -3.90 7.10 44.67
N ARG A 192 -4.66 7.86 43.87
CA ARG A 192 -5.08 9.23 44.24
C ARG A 192 -6.01 9.28 45.45
N GLN A 193 -6.88 8.28 45.62
CA GLN A 193 -7.74 8.09 46.79
C GLN A 193 -6.91 7.77 48.03
N ALA A 194 -5.98 6.82 47.95
CA ALA A 194 -5.09 6.47 49.04
C ALA A 194 -4.25 7.68 49.50
N VAL A 195 -3.70 8.45 48.56
CA VAL A 195 -2.96 9.70 48.86
C VAL A 195 -3.87 10.72 49.55
N ARG A 196 -5.12 10.91 49.08
CA ARG A 196 -6.08 11.82 49.74
C ARG A 196 -6.46 11.38 51.14
N GLN A 197 -6.69 10.07 51.35
CA GLN A 197 -7.01 9.52 52.66
C GLN A 197 -5.84 9.70 53.62
N SER A 198 -4.62 9.38 53.19
CA SER A 198 -3.41 9.56 53.98
C SER A 198 -3.16 11.04 54.34
N MET A 199 -3.37 11.97 53.39
CA MET A 199 -3.29 13.41 53.69
C MET A 199 -4.36 13.88 54.68
N ASN A 200 -5.58 13.32 54.62
CA ASN A 200 -6.65 13.66 55.54
C ASN A 200 -6.42 13.08 56.95
N GLU A 201 -5.87 11.88 57.05
CA GLU A 201 -5.45 11.28 58.32
C GLU A 201 -4.29 12.05 58.94
N TYR A 202 -3.29 12.44 58.15
CA TYR A 202 -2.21 13.32 58.60
C TYR A 202 -2.76 14.66 59.12
N ARG A 203 -3.71 15.28 58.40
CA ARG A 203 -4.39 16.51 58.85
C ARG A 203 -5.21 16.30 60.13
N ARG A 204 -5.86 15.16 60.30
CA ARG A 204 -6.58 14.81 61.55
C ARG A 204 -5.62 14.57 62.71
N SER A 205 -4.52 13.85 62.49
CA SER A 205 -3.50 13.60 63.52
C SER A 205 -2.82 14.90 63.96
N ASN A 206 -2.51 15.81 63.03
CA ASN A 206 -1.99 17.14 63.37
C ASN A 206 -3.04 18.04 64.03
N ARG A 207 -4.34 17.88 63.73
CA ARG A 207 -5.41 18.60 64.44
C ARG A 207 -5.54 18.13 65.89
N ILE A 208 -5.47 16.83 66.13
CA ILE A 208 -5.54 16.24 67.49
C ILE A 208 -4.31 16.64 68.31
N LYS A 209 -3.11 16.70 67.72
CA LYS A 209 -1.89 17.17 68.38
C LYS A 209 -1.90 18.67 68.78
N LEU A 210 -2.81 19.48 68.24
CA LEU A 210 -2.98 20.88 68.62
C LEU A 210 -4.03 21.09 69.73
N GLU A 211 -4.86 20.08 70.03
CA GLU A 211 -5.88 20.14 71.09
C GLU A 211 -5.43 19.46 72.41
N GLU A 212 -4.29 18.75 72.43
CA GLU A 212 -3.69 18.16 73.63
C GLU A 212 -2.42 18.90 74.11
N SER A 213 -2.35 20.23 73.97
CA SER A 213 -1.45 21.03 74.82
C SER A 213 -2.21 21.41 76.10
N PRO A 214 -1.94 20.77 77.25
CA PRO A 214 -2.51 21.19 78.51
C PRO A 214 -2.02 22.60 78.85
N GLY A 215 -2.95 23.43 79.33
CA GLY A 215 -2.64 24.78 79.77
C GLY A 215 -1.50 24.81 80.78
N VAL A 216 -0.61 25.77 80.62
CA VAL A 216 0.16 26.31 81.74
C VAL A 216 -0.53 27.63 82.12
N LEU A 217 -1.15 27.57 83.30
CA LEU A 217 -1.71 28.66 84.07
C LEU A 217 -0.64 29.74 84.38
N VAL A 218 -1.15 30.95 84.66
CA VAL A 218 -0.66 31.96 85.64
C VAL A 218 0.68 31.66 86.30
#